data_AF-A0AAP9N9X0-F1
#
_entry.id   AF-A0AAP9N9X0-F1
#
_cell.length_a   1.000
_cell.length_b   1.000
_cell.length_c   1.000
_cell.angle_alpha   90.00
_cell.angle_beta   90.00
_cell.angle_gamma   90.00
#
_symmetry.space_group_name_H-M   'P 1'
#
loop_
_entity.id
_entity.type
_entity.pdbx_description
1 polymer ?
#
loop_
_entity_poly.entity_id
_entity_poly.type
_entity_poly.pdbx_seq_one_letter_code
_entity_poly.pdbx_strand_id
1 'polypeptide(L)'
;MYNITLPILGTRLKQIREHIGYSQAQLAEQLNCKQNAISNLELGKGGSLKLLFQVLNFYSNYVFIDLIFSEKFYLISNTEEDEAQKANYNSVIIEIIRQSEKNYDDAMSNAKKELEANLQKAINLLQP
;
A
#
# COMPACT_ATOMS: atom_id res chain seq x y z
N MET A 1 11.47 15.30 12.64
CA MET A 1 10.13 15.19 12.01
C MET A 1 9.95 16.43 11.16
N TYR A 2 9.81 16.29 9.84
CA TYR A 2 9.61 17.43 8.95
C TYR A 2 8.34 18.20 9.34
N ASN A 3 8.42 19.53 9.38
CA ASN A 3 7.29 20.35 9.82
C ASN A 3 6.38 20.64 8.63
N ILE A 4 5.25 19.94 8.56
CA ILE A 4 4.24 20.18 7.52
C ILE A 4 3.29 21.31 7.95
N THR A 5 3.16 22.33 7.10
CA THR A 5 2.21 23.42 7.31
C THR A 5 0.93 23.20 6.52
N LEU A 6 -0.17 23.85 6.91
CA LEU A 6 -1.45 23.75 6.17
C LEU A 6 -1.32 24.11 4.68
N PRO A 7 -0.60 25.18 4.27
CA PRO A 7 -0.39 25.48 2.85
C PRO A 7 0.39 24.40 2.10
N ILE A 8 1.42 23.81 2.74
CA ILE A 8 2.21 22.73 2.12
C ILE A 8 1.33 21.50 1.93
N LEU A 9 0.61 21.08 2.98
CA LEU A 9 -0.31 19.96 2.90
C LEU A 9 -1.37 20.17 1.81
N GLY A 10 -2.02 21.34 1.78
CA GLY A 10 -3.02 21.67 0.76
C GLY A 10 -2.46 21.59 -0.66
N THR A 11 -1.26 22.12 -0.87
CA THR A 11 -0.56 22.04 -2.17
C THR A 11 -0.29 20.59 -2.57
N ARG A 12 0.19 19.75 -1.65
CA ARG A 12 0.45 18.33 -1.93
C ARG A 12 -0.82 17.56 -2.28
N LEU A 13 -1.92 17.80 -1.55
CA LEU A 13 -3.23 17.22 -1.84
C LEU A 13 -3.76 17.64 -3.22
N LYS A 14 -3.55 18.90 -3.59
CA LYS A 14 -3.88 19.41 -4.93
C LYS A 14 -3.08 18.71 -6.02
N GLN A 15 -1.76 18.59 -5.82
CA GLN A 15 -0.90 17.96 -6.82
C GLN A 15 -1.27 16.48 -7.02
N ILE A 16 -1.64 15.75 -5.95
CA ILE A 16 -2.14 14.37 -6.07
C ILE A 16 -3.40 14.34 -6.91
N ARG A 17 -4.38 15.21 -6.60
CA ARG A 17 -5.64 15.30 -7.34
C ARG A 17 -5.41 15.49 -8.85
N GLU A 18 -4.52 16.42 -9.18
CA GLU A 18 -4.19 16.75 -10.57
C GLU A 18 -3.45 15.60 -11.25
N HIS A 19 -2.55 14.92 -10.53
CA HIS A 19 -1.83 13.75 -11.04
C HIS A 19 -2.78 12.58 -11.37
N ILE A 20 -3.79 12.33 -10.54
CA ILE A 20 -4.80 11.30 -10.82
C ILE A 20 -5.87 11.75 -11.83
N GLY A 21 -5.77 12.97 -12.37
CA GLY A 21 -6.64 13.48 -13.44
C GLY A 21 -8.01 14.00 -12.99
N TYR A 22 -8.21 14.25 -11.69
CA TYR A 22 -9.48 14.75 -11.17
C TYR A 22 -9.53 16.27 -11.11
N SER A 23 -10.65 16.87 -11.48
CA SER A 23 -10.98 18.25 -11.11
C SER A 23 -11.46 18.32 -9.64
N GLN A 24 -11.44 19.51 -9.05
CA GLN A 24 -11.96 19.72 -7.69
C GLN A 24 -13.46 19.35 -7.58
N ALA A 25 -14.23 19.58 -8.64
CA ALA A 25 -15.65 19.25 -8.69
C ALA A 25 -15.86 17.73 -8.70
N GLN A 26 -15.10 17.00 -9.52
CA GLN A 26 -15.18 15.54 -9.58
C GLN A 26 -14.75 14.90 -8.26
N LEU A 27 -13.66 15.36 -7.64
CA LEU A 27 -13.26 14.85 -6.33
C LEU A 27 -14.32 15.14 -5.26
N ALA A 28 -14.90 16.34 -5.27
CA ALA A 28 -15.95 16.70 -4.33
C ALA A 28 -17.19 15.81 -4.49
N GLU A 29 -17.55 15.46 -5.72
CA GLU A 29 -18.63 14.52 -6.02
C GLU A 29 -18.34 13.11 -5.48
N GLN A 30 -17.12 12.60 -5.69
CA GLN A 30 -16.69 11.30 -5.12
C GLN A 30 -16.75 11.27 -3.59
N LEU A 31 -16.42 12.38 -2.94
CA LEU A 31 -16.39 12.49 -1.47
C LEU A 31 -17.72 12.96 -0.88
N ASN A 32 -18.74 13.15 -1.72
CA ASN A 32 -20.04 13.71 -1.34
C ASN A 32 -19.91 15.02 -0.53
N CYS A 33 -19.11 15.96 -1.04
CA CYS A 33 -18.91 17.27 -0.45
C CYS A 33 -19.03 18.39 -1.49
N LYS A 34 -18.96 19.65 -1.04
CA LYS A 34 -18.97 20.81 -1.94
C LYS A 34 -17.57 21.05 -2.52
N GLN A 35 -17.48 21.44 -3.80
CA GLN A 35 -16.19 21.77 -4.44
C GLN A 35 -15.40 22.86 -3.70
N ASN A 36 -16.07 23.86 -3.13
CA ASN A 36 -15.43 24.88 -2.28
C ASN A 36 -14.72 24.29 -1.06
N ALA A 37 -15.18 23.16 -0.52
CA ALA A 37 -14.53 22.51 0.61
C ALA A 37 -13.18 21.90 0.20
N ILE A 38 -13.12 21.29 -0.99
CA ILE A 38 -11.87 20.83 -1.60
C ILE A 38 -10.94 22.01 -1.89
N SER A 39 -11.46 23.09 -2.47
CA SER A 39 -10.68 24.29 -2.76
C SER A 39 -10.05 24.92 -1.50
N ASN A 40 -10.81 25.06 -0.41
CA ASN A 40 -10.30 25.60 0.85
C ASN A 40 -9.22 24.71 1.48
N LEU A 41 -9.41 23.39 1.40
CA LEU A 41 -8.43 22.42 1.88
C LEU A 41 -7.11 22.53 1.09
N GLU A 42 -7.20 22.58 -0.24
CA GLU A 42 -6.06 22.70 -1.15
C GLU A 42 -5.32 24.03 -1.03
N LEU A 43 -6.03 25.12 -0.71
CA LEU A 43 -5.42 26.42 -0.44
C LEU A 43 -4.81 26.53 0.97
N GLY A 44 -4.93 25.49 1.80
CA GLY A 44 -4.45 25.51 3.19
C GLY A 44 -5.26 26.44 4.11
N LYS A 45 -6.46 26.86 3.70
CA LYS A 45 -7.38 27.68 4.51
C LYS A 45 -8.06 26.86 5.63
N GLY A 46 -7.85 25.53 5.60
CA GLY A 46 -8.43 24.60 6.55
C GLY A 46 -9.73 23.98 6.05
N GLY A 47 -10.26 23.08 6.87
CA GLY A 47 -11.45 22.30 6.60
C GLY A 47 -11.77 21.41 7.78
N SER A 48 -12.85 20.63 7.68
CA SER A 48 -13.15 19.65 8.73
C SER A 48 -12.12 18.52 8.71
N LEU A 49 -11.74 18.04 9.89
CA LEU A 49 -10.87 16.86 10.02
C LEU A 49 -11.48 15.63 9.31
N LYS A 50 -12.81 15.53 9.34
CA LYS A 50 -13.57 14.51 8.60
C LYS A 50 -13.26 14.53 7.11
N LEU A 51 -13.33 15.71 6.47
CA LEU A 51 -13.00 15.85 5.04
C LEU A 51 -11.55 15.50 4.75
N LEU A 52 -10.62 15.92 5.62
CA LEU A 52 -9.21 15.56 5.46
C LEU A 52 -9.04 14.04 5.43
N PHE A 53 -9.64 13.31 6.39
CA PHE A 53 -9.59 11.85 6.38
C PHE A 53 -10.27 11.22 5.16
N GLN A 54 -11.39 11.79 4.70
CA GLN A 54 -12.04 11.31 3.47
C GLN A 54 -11.12 11.44 2.24
N VAL A 55 -10.43 12.59 2.10
CA VAL A 55 -9.48 12.82 1.01
C VAL A 55 -8.28 11.87 1.13
N LEU A 56 -7.71 11.70 2.33
CA LEU A 56 -6.59 10.78 2.55
C LEU A 56 -6.98 9.32 2.24
N ASN A 57 -8.14 8.86 2.69
CA ASN A 57 -8.63 7.51 2.39
C ASN A 57 -8.94 7.31 0.90
N PHE A 58 -9.35 8.37 0.21
CA PHE A 58 -9.54 8.30 -1.24
C PHE A 58 -8.19 8.21 -1.97
N TYR A 59 -7.22 9.04 -1.57
CA TYR A 59 -5.88 9.03 -2.15
C TYR A 59 -5.06 7.80 -1.82
N SER A 60 -5.35 7.07 -0.73
CA SER A 60 -4.63 5.83 -0.41
C SER A 60 -4.83 4.73 -1.45
N ASN A 61 -5.83 4.87 -2.33
CA ASN A 61 -6.02 3.97 -3.47
C ASN A 61 -5.05 4.23 -4.62
N TYR A 62 -4.35 5.38 -4.61
CA TYR A 62 -3.49 5.84 -5.71
C TYR A 62 -2.05 6.11 -5.27
N VAL A 63 -1.85 6.59 -4.04
CA VAL A 63 -0.53 6.97 -3.51
C VAL A 63 -0.36 6.54 -2.06
N PHE A 64 0.88 6.29 -1.65
CA PHE A 64 1.20 6.07 -0.24
C PHE A 64 1.03 7.36 0.55
N ILE A 65 0.14 7.35 1.54
CA ILE A 65 -0.20 8.54 2.34
C ILE A 65 1.00 9.08 3.11
N ASP A 66 1.94 8.23 3.52
CA ASP A 66 3.16 8.64 4.23
C ASP A 66 4.02 9.62 3.40
N LEU A 67 3.99 9.51 2.07
CA LEU A 67 4.69 10.44 1.17
C LEU A 67 4.13 11.86 1.26
N ILE A 68 2.84 12.03 1.58
CA ILE A 68 2.23 13.36 1.74
C ILE A 68 2.91 14.12 2.88
N PHE A 69 3.51 13.42 3.84
CA PHE A 69 4.12 13.99 5.04
C PHE A 69 5.66 13.95 5.03
N SER A 70 6.29 13.43 3.98
CA SER A 70 7.75 13.35 3.88
C SER A 70 8.41 14.71 3.63
N GLU A 71 9.70 14.84 3.97
CA GLU A 71 10.48 16.07 3.71
C GLU A 71 10.51 16.42 2.22
N LYS A 72 10.75 15.42 1.38
CA LYS A 72 10.68 15.54 -0.08
C LYS A 72 9.40 14.92 -0.61
N PHE A 73 8.66 15.64 -1.43
CA PHE A 73 7.39 15.18 -2.02
C PHE A 73 7.49 15.23 -3.54
N TYR A 74 7.48 14.05 -4.17
CA TYR A 74 7.50 13.88 -5.61
C TYR A 74 6.36 12.95 -6.00
N LEU A 75 5.49 13.41 -6.91
CA LEU A 75 4.39 12.61 -7.47
C LEU A 75 4.76 11.92 -8.76
N ILE A 76 5.74 12.48 -9.45
CA ILE A 76 6.38 11.92 -10.63
C ILE A 76 7.85 11.82 -10.24
N SER A 77 8.38 10.61 -10.11
CA SER A 77 9.83 10.44 -10.07
C SER A 77 10.34 10.63 -11.49
N ASN A 78 11.34 11.50 -11.65
CA ASN A 78 12.02 11.66 -12.94
C ASN A 78 13.12 10.60 -13.14
N THR A 79 13.16 9.58 -12.29
CA THR A 79 14.22 8.57 -12.23
C THR A 79 13.59 7.19 -12.05
N GLU A 80 13.94 6.28 -12.97
CA GLU A 80 13.55 4.86 -12.91
C GLU A 80 14.00 4.20 -11.60
N GLU A 81 15.04 4.71 -10.95
CA GLU A 81 15.62 4.20 -9.71
C GLU A 81 14.68 4.37 -8.49
N ASP A 82 13.96 5.50 -8.39
CA ASP A 82 13.04 5.80 -7.27
C ASP A 82 11.71 5.03 -7.40
N GLU A 83 11.26 4.78 -8.63
CA GLU A 83 10.10 3.95 -8.97
C GLU A 83 10.42 2.45 -8.83
N ALA A 84 11.59 2.02 -9.34
CA ALA A 84 12.06 0.64 -9.23
C ALA A 84 12.32 0.24 -7.78
N GLN A 85 12.79 1.15 -6.92
CA GLN A 85 13.04 0.83 -5.51
C GLN A 85 11.74 0.53 -4.75
N LYS A 86 10.66 1.28 -4.99
CA LYS A 86 9.32 0.97 -4.43
C LYS A 86 8.68 -0.30 -5.01
N ALA A 87 8.83 -0.53 -6.31
CA ALA A 87 8.27 -1.70 -6.97
C ALA A 87 9.03 -3.00 -6.64
N ASN A 88 10.37 -2.96 -6.55
CA ASN A 88 11.21 -4.12 -6.21
C ASN A 88 10.96 -4.61 -4.79
N TYR A 89 10.79 -3.72 -3.80
CA TYR A 89 10.51 -4.20 -2.44
C TYR A 89 9.21 -5.01 -2.41
N ASN A 90 8.17 -4.62 -3.16
CA ASN A 90 6.90 -5.33 -3.16
C ASN A 90 6.97 -6.68 -3.90
N SER A 91 7.58 -6.75 -5.09
CA SER A 91 7.68 -8.01 -5.85
C SER A 91 8.62 -9.02 -5.19
N VAL A 92 9.76 -8.55 -4.67
CA VAL A 92 10.73 -9.39 -3.96
C VAL A 92 10.14 -9.90 -2.65
N ILE A 93 9.43 -9.06 -1.88
CA ILE A 93 8.77 -9.51 -0.63
C ILE A 93 7.68 -10.54 -0.92
N ILE A 94 6.83 -10.30 -1.93
CA ILE A 94 5.77 -11.25 -2.31
C ILE A 94 6.37 -12.59 -2.77
N GLU A 95 7.42 -12.56 -3.60
CA GLU A 95 8.05 -13.77 -4.11
C GLU A 95 8.81 -14.53 -3.00
N ILE A 96 9.45 -13.83 -2.06
CA ILE A 96 10.06 -14.45 -0.87
C ILE A 96 9.00 -15.14 -0.01
N ILE A 97 7.86 -14.50 0.23
CA ILE A 97 6.73 -15.11 0.98
C ILE A 97 6.24 -16.36 0.24
N ARG A 98 6.00 -16.27 -1.06
CA ARG A 98 5.50 -17.38 -1.90
C ARG A 98 6.47 -18.57 -1.93
N GLN A 99 7.78 -18.31 -2.03
CA GLN A 99 8.80 -19.36 -1.99
C GLN A 99 8.90 -19.99 -0.60
N SER A 100 8.75 -19.19 0.46
CA SER A 100 8.80 -19.68 1.83
C SER A 100 7.60 -20.59 2.15
N GLU A 101 6.40 -20.21 1.71
CA GLU A 101 5.19 -21.04 1.79
C GLU A 101 5.34 -22.36 1.03
N LYS A 102 5.79 -22.29 -0.23
CA LYS A 102 6.01 -23.50 -1.04
C LYS A 102 7.04 -24.44 -0.41
N ASN A 103 8.17 -23.90 0.06
CA ASN A 103 9.22 -24.70 0.69
C ASN A 103 8.71 -25.35 1.98
N TYR A 104 7.86 -24.66 2.74
CA TYR A 104 7.21 -25.20 3.93
C TYR A 104 6.26 -26.35 3.58
N ASP A 105 5.43 -26.19 2.56
CA ASP A 105 4.50 -27.22 2.09
C ASP A 105 5.23 -28.47 1.56
N ASP A 106 6.29 -28.28 0.77
CA ASP A 106 7.10 -29.37 0.24
C ASP A 106 7.80 -30.14 1.36
N ALA A 107 8.37 -29.44 2.34
CA ALA A 107 9.00 -30.06 3.50
C ALA A 107 7.99 -30.85 4.36
N MET A 108 6.81 -30.28 4.59
CA MET A 108 5.74 -30.92 5.36
C MET A 108 5.19 -32.16 4.64
N SER A 109 5.02 -32.08 3.32
CA SER A 109 4.57 -33.20 2.48
C SER A 109 5.56 -34.36 2.51
N ASN A 110 6.86 -34.07 2.40
CA ASN A 110 7.90 -35.09 2.47
C ASN A 110 7.98 -35.73 3.87
N ALA A 111 7.96 -34.92 4.93
CA ALA A 111 7.94 -35.43 6.30
C ALA A 111 6.73 -36.35 6.56
N LYS A 112 5.56 -36.00 6.02
CA LYS A 112 4.36 -36.84 6.11
C LYS A 112 4.55 -38.19 5.41
N LYS A 113 5.08 -38.21 4.17
CA LYS A 113 5.32 -39.44 3.42
C LYS A 113 6.32 -40.36 4.12
N GLU A 114 7.40 -39.79 4.67
CA GLU A 114 8.38 -40.56 5.44
C GLU A 114 7.76 -41.16 6.70
N LEU A 115 6.94 -40.39 7.41
CA LEU A 115 6.21 -40.88 8.57
C LEU A 115 5.28 -42.04 8.21
N GLU A 116 4.49 -41.90 7.14
CA GLU A 116 3.59 -42.95 6.64
C GLU A 116 4.35 -44.22 6.23
N ALA A 117 5.46 -44.07 5.51
CA ALA A 117 6.29 -45.20 5.09
C ALA A 117 6.90 -45.93 6.29
N ASN A 118 7.36 -45.20 7.30
CA ASN A 118 7.93 -45.78 8.51
C ASN A 118 6.86 -46.45 9.38
N LEU A 119 5.66 -45.86 9.48
CA LEU A 119 4.51 -46.49 10.14
C LEU A 119 4.11 -47.79 9.44
N GLN A 120 4.06 -47.80 8.11
CA GLN A 120 3.72 -49.01 7.35
C GLN A 120 4.77 -50.12 7.54
N LYS A 121 6.06 -49.77 7.53
CA LYS A 121 7.13 -50.72 7.85
C LYS A 121 6.97 -51.29 9.25
N ALA A 122 6.67 -50.44 10.24
CA ALA A 122 6.44 -50.88 11.61
C ALA A 122 5.23 -51.82 11.71
N ILE A 123 4.13 -51.51 11.03
CA ILE A 123 2.93 -52.37 10.96
C ILE A 123 3.28 -53.74 10.37
N ASN A 124 4.00 -53.78 9.24
CA ASN A 124 4.38 -55.03 8.59
C ASN A 124 5.28 -55.91 9.47
N LEU A 125 6.09 -55.32 10.36
CA LEU A 125 6.92 -56.07 11.32
C LEU A 125 6.14 -56.63 12.50
N LEU A 126 4.96 -56.07 12.79
CA LEU A 126 4.08 -56.50 13.90
C LEU A 126 3.01 -57.51 13.46
N GLN A 127 2.86 -57.75 12.15
CA GLN A 127 2.01 -58.81 11.63
C GLN A 127 2.74 -60.16 11.83
N PRO A 128 2.21 -61.08 12.67
CA PRO A 128 2.83 -62.37 12.94
C PRO A 128 2.84 -63.31 11.73
#